data_AF-A0A972URQ8-F1
#
_entry.id   AF-A0A972URQ8-F1
#
_cell.length_a   1.000
_cell.length_b   1.000
_cell.length_c   1.000
_cell.angle_alpha   90.00
_cell.angle_beta   90.00
_cell.angle_gamma   90.00
#
_symmetry.space_group_name_H-M   'P 1'
#
loop_
_entity.id
_entity.type
_entity.pdbx_description
1 polymer ?
#
loop_
_entity_poly.entity_id
_entity_poly.type
_entity_poly.pdbx_seq_one_letter_code
_entity_poly.pdbx_strand_id
1 'polypeptide(L)'
;MLKNKKDTDRFLDEVLKEDPGFKLPGDFADNLTIKFEKYFAWNYYIREFLIYFFAGIGILAATTAMLFFLMAETWHKWVDILLNNLEGSIGIVVLLTFILFIDKVLLQYFSFKLKYKTA
;
A
#
# COMPACT_ATOMS: atom_id res chain seq x y z
N MET A 1 -14.06 30.74 6.06
CA MET A 1 -14.19 29.27 6.22
C MET A 1 -13.81 28.80 7.64
N LEU A 2 -14.40 29.38 8.71
CA LEU A 2 -14.01 29.06 10.12
C LEU A 2 -15.18 28.58 10.99
N LYS A 3 -16.36 28.31 10.40
CA LYS A 3 -17.56 27.96 11.16
C LYS A 3 -17.47 26.54 11.77
N ASN A 4 -16.84 25.60 11.06
CA ASN A 4 -16.83 24.18 11.39
C ASN A 4 -15.97 23.80 12.63
N LYS A 5 -14.93 24.60 12.94
CA LYS A 5 -14.00 24.28 14.05
C LYS A 5 -14.65 24.52 15.42
N LYS A 6 -15.32 25.66 15.58
CA LYS A 6 -16.02 26.03 16.82
C LYS A 6 -17.17 25.09 17.16
N ASP A 7 -17.88 24.60 16.14
CA ASP A 7 -18.98 23.66 16.34
C ASP A 7 -18.46 22.28 16.80
N THR A 8 -17.31 21.84 16.28
CA THR A 8 -16.64 20.60 16.72
C THR A 8 -16.13 20.70 18.15
N ASP A 9 -15.48 21.82 18.49
CA ASP A 9 -14.94 22.05 19.82
C ASP A 9 -16.06 22.09 20.87
N ARG A 10 -17.19 22.75 20.55
CA ARG A 10 -18.34 22.83 21.45
C ARG A 10 -19.02 21.47 21.64
N PHE A 11 -19.10 20.66 20.59
CA PHE A 11 -19.64 19.30 20.65
C PHE A 11 -18.76 18.36 21.49
N LEU A 12 -17.42 18.44 21.34
CA LEU A 12 -16.49 17.68 22.18
C LEU A 12 -16.62 18.06 23.66
N ASP A 13 -16.74 19.36 23.95
CA ASP A 13 -16.81 19.87 25.32
C ASP A 13 -18.13 19.53 26.03
N GLU A 14 -19.19 19.27 25.25
CA GLU A 14 -20.51 18.84 25.73
C GLU A 14 -20.53 17.31 25.98
N VAL A 15 -19.94 16.52 25.07
CA VAL A 15 -19.82 15.06 25.20
C VAL A 15 -18.85 14.64 26.33
N LEU A 16 -17.82 15.43 26.62
CA LEU A 16 -16.84 15.14 27.68
C LEU A 16 -17.31 15.51 29.09
N LYS A 17 -18.37 16.33 29.22
CA LYS A 17 -18.93 16.74 30.53
C LYS A 17 -20.04 15.81 31.02
N GLU A 18 -20.64 15.03 30.13
CA GLU A 18 -21.56 13.96 30.53
C GLU A 18 -20.77 12.71 30.91
N ASP A 19 -20.97 12.24 32.14
CA ASP A 19 -20.50 10.92 32.57
C ASP A 19 -21.10 9.88 31.62
N PRO A 20 -20.30 9.05 30.92
CA PRO A 20 -20.84 8.12 29.96
C PRO A 20 -21.79 7.17 30.68
N GLY A 21 -23.09 7.26 30.37
CA GLY A 21 -24.14 6.37 30.90
C GLY A 21 -23.97 4.90 30.51
N PHE A 22 -22.85 4.56 29.89
CA PHE A 22 -22.41 3.24 29.50
C PHE A 22 -21.04 2.96 30.11
N LYS A 23 -20.89 1.80 30.76
CA LYS A 23 -19.58 1.29 31.16
C LYS A 23 -18.96 0.60 29.95
N LEU A 24 -17.77 1.05 29.55
CA LEU A 24 -17.00 0.35 28.52
C LEU A 24 -16.65 -1.06 29.02
N PRO A 25 -16.86 -2.11 28.20
CA PRO A 25 -16.36 -3.44 28.50
C PRO A 25 -14.85 -3.40 28.77
N GLY A 26 -14.35 -4.25 29.68
CA GLY A 26 -12.92 -4.34 29.98
C GLY A 26 -12.05 -4.52 28.73
N ASP A 27 -12.58 -5.22 27.72
CA ASP A 27 -11.90 -5.53 26.46
C ASP A 27 -12.21 -4.54 25.32
N PHE A 28 -12.81 -3.38 25.64
CA PHE A 28 -13.20 -2.39 24.62
C PHE A 28 -11.98 -1.81 23.89
N ALA A 29 -10.92 -1.47 24.64
CA ALA A 29 -9.69 -0.95 24.09
C ALA A 29 -9.01 -1.97 23.16
N ASP A 30 -8.99 -3.24 23.54
CA ASP A 30 -8.41 -4.32 22.75
C ASP A 30 -9.20 -4.56 21.45
N ASN A 31 -10.53 -4.61 21.55
CA ASN A 31 -11.40 -4.77 20.39
C ASN A 31 -11.30 -3.60 19.40
N LEU A 32 -11.20 -2.38 19.91
CA LEU A 32 -10.96 -1.19 19.08
C LEU A 32 -9.60 -1.26 18.40
N THR A 33 -8.55 -1.62 19.14
CA THR A 33 -7.18 -1.69 18.63
C THR A 33 -7.07 -2.71 17.51
N ILE A 34 -7.59 -3.93 17.69
CA ILE A 34 -7.59 -4.98 16.65
C ILE A 34 -8.35 -4.53 15.39
N LYS A 35 -9.47 -3.81 15.57
CA LYS A 35 -10.29 -3.34 14.45
C LYS A 35 -9.57 -2.24 13.67
N PHE A 36 -8.89 -1.33 14.37
CA PHE A 36 -8.07 -0.29 13.76
C PHE A 36 -6.86 -0.88 13.03
N GLU A 37 -6.13 -1.80 13.65
CA GLU A 37 -4.94 -2.41 13.06
C GLU A 37 -5.28 -3.20 11.79
N LYS A 38 -6.40 -3.94 11.76
CA LYS A 38 -6.87 -4.63 10.55
C LYS A 38 -7.18 -3.68 9.39
N TYR A 39 -7.75 -2.52 9.69
CA TYR A 39 -8.07 -1.52 8.67
C TYR A 39 -6.80 -0.83 8.12
N PHE A 40 -5.87 -0.49 9.02
CA PHE A 40 -4.63 0.17 8.63
C PHE A 40 -3.61 -0.77 7.98
N ALA A 41 -3.60 -2.04 8.33
CA ALA A 41 -2.66 -3.03 7.81
C ALA A 41 -2.69 -3.12 6.27
N TRP A 42 -3.88 -3.15 5.66
CA TRP A 42 -4.01 -3.17 4.20
C TRP A 42 -3.35 -1.96 3.54
N ASN A 43 -3.67 -0.78 4.04
CA ASN A 43 -3.19 0.46 3.45
C ASN A 43 -1.67 0.61 3.64
N TYR A 44 -1.16 0.15 4.79
CA TYR A 44 0.26 0.12 5.08
C TYR A 44 1.03 -0.80 4.11
N TYR A 45 0.61 -2.06 3.95
CA TYR A 45 1.30 -3.03 3.09
C TYR A 45 1.23 -2.66 1.60
N ILE A 46 0.08 -2.16 1.13
CA ILE A 46 -0.04 -1.66 -0.25
C ILE A 46 0.92 -0.49 -0.48
N ARG A 47 0.98 0.46 0.46
CA ARG A 47 1.86 1.62 0.35
C ARG A 47 3.33 1.20 0.35
N GLU A 48 3.71 0.29 1.22
CA GLU A 48 5.08 -0.22 1.29
C GLU A 48 5.47 -0.96 0.00
N PHE A 49 4.58 -1.79 -0.54
CA PHE A 49 4.76 -2.41 -1.85
C PHE A 49 4.95 -1.39 -2.97
N LEU A 50 4.10 -0.35 -3.04
CA LEU A 50 4.21 0.68 -4.07
C LEU A 50 5.55 1.41 -3.99
N ILE A 51 6.04 1.71 -2.79
CA ILE A 51 7.35 2.34 -2.61
C ILE A 51 8.46 1.47 -3.20
N TYR A 52 8.52 0.18 -2.84
CA TYR A 52 9.53 -0.73 -3.37
C TYR A 52 9.38 -0.94 -4.88
N PHE A 53 8.14 -1.05 -5.37
CA PHE A 53 7.84 -1.23 -6.77
C PHE A 53 8.31 -0.04 -7.61
N PHE A 54 7.96 1.18 -7.20
CA PHE A 54 8.41 2.40 -7.90
C PHE A 54 9.91 2.63 -7.76
N ALA A 55 10.53 2.29 -6.62
CA ALA A 55 11.98 2.34 -6.49
C ALA A 55 12.67 1.39 -7.49
N GLY A 56 12.18 0.15 -7.62
CA GLY A 56 12.69 -0.82 -8.58
C GLY A 56 12.51 -0.36 -10.03
N ILE A 57 11.33 0.13 -10.39
CA ILE A 57 11.06 0.73 -11.71
C ILE A 57 11.99 1.92 -11.97
N GLY A 58 12.20 2.78 -10.97
CA GLY A 58 13.08 3.94 -11.09
C GLY A 58 14.52 3.55 -11.40
N ILE A 59 15.05 2.51 -10.75
CA ILE A 59 16.40 1.98 -11.02
C ILE A 59 16.48 1.40 -12.44
N LEU A 60 15.47 0.62 -12.85
CA LEU A 60 15.41 0.07 -14.21
C LEU A 60 15.33 1.17 -15.26
N ALA A 61 14.52 2.19 -15.05
CA ALA A 61 14.38 3.34 -15.94
C ALA A 61 15.69 4.13 -16.05
N ALA A 62 16.36 4.39 -14.92
CA ALA A 62 17.65 5.09 -14.91
C ALA A 62 18.73 4.30 -15.65
N THR A 63 18.79 2.98 -15.44
CA THR A 63 19.72 2.08 -16.14
C THR A 63 19.44 2.06 -17.64
N THR A 64 18.15 1.99 -18.01
CA THR A 64 17.72 1.99 -19.43
C THR A 64 18.06 3.32 -20.10
N ALA A 65 17.83 4.45 -19.43
CA ALA A 65 18.20 5.77 -19.93
C ALA A 65 19.72 5.89 -20.14
N MET A 66 20.53 5.39 -19.19
CA MET A 66 21.98 5.35 -19.33
C MET A 66 22.42 4.50 -20.53
N LEU A 67 21.85 3.30 -20.69
CA LEU A 67 22.13 2.42 -21.85
C LEU A 67 21.68 3.04 -23.17
N PHE A 68 20.58 3.78 -23.18
CA PHE A 68 20.11 4.51 -24.36
C PHE A 68 21.15 5.53 -24.85
N PHE A 69 21.76 6.30 -23.93
CA PHE A 69 22.82 7.25 -24.28
C PHE A 69 24.11 6.57 -24.75
N LEU A 70 24.46 5.41 -24.19
CA LEU A 70 25.71 4.70 -24.51
C LEU A 70 25.62 3.79 -25.74
N MET A 71 24.43 3.27 -26.06
CA MET A 71 24.22 2.25 -27.10
C MET A 71 23.00 2.57 -27.98
N ALA A 72 22.94 3.80 -28.49
CA ALA A 72 21.83 4.30 -29.30
C ALA A 72 21.50 3.42 -30.52
N GLU A 73 22.49 2.79 -31.16
CA GLU A 73 22.28 1.88 -32.29
C GLU A 73 21.54 0.58 -31.90
N THR A 74 21.74 0.09 -30.67
CA THR A 74 21.13 -1.18 -30.23
C THR A 74 19.71 -0.99 -29.71
N TRP A 75 19.33 0.26 -29.39
CA TRP A 75 18.02 0.61 -28.85
C TRP A 75 16.85 0.17 -29.74
N HIS A 76 16.97 0.37 -31.05
CA HIS A 76 15.89 0.07 -32.00
C HIS A 76 15.53 -1.41 -32.00
N LYS A 77 16.51 -2.31 -31.83
CA LYS A 77 16.27 -3.76 -31.74
C LYS A 77 15.48 -4.13 -30.48
N TRP A 78 15.77 -3.50 -29.35
CA TRP A 78 15.06 -3.75 -28.10
C TRP A 78 13.60 -3.26 -28.17
N VAL A 79 13.39 -2.08 -28.73
CA VAL A 79 12.04 -1.53 -28.94
C VAL A 79 11.24 -2.40 -29.90
N ASP A 80 11.83 -2.85 -31.01
CA ASP A 80 11.16 -3.74 -31.95
C ASP A 80 10.80 -5.09 -31.32
N ILE A 81 11.67 -5.66 -30.48
CA ILE A 81 11.36 -6.92 -29.78
C ILE A 81 10.18 -6.73 -28.82
N LEU A 82 10.15 -5.63 -28.07
CA LEU A 82 9.08 -5.29 -27.12
C LEU A 82 7.75 -5.01 -27.85
N LEU A 83 7.77 -4.27 -28.95
CA LEU A 83 6.58 -3.90 -29.72
C LEU A 83 6.03 -5.06 -30.56
N ASN A 84 6.89 -5.92 -31.10
CA ASN A 84 6.43 -7.08 -31.89
C ASN A 84 5.91 -8.22 -31.02
N ASN A 85 6.26 -8.25 -29.73
CA ASN A 85 5.81 -9.28 -28.78
C ASN A 85 5.08 -8.64 -27.60
N LEU A 86 4.17 -7.70 -27.86
CA LEU A 86 3.42 -7.00 -26.81
C LEU A 86 2.66 -7.98 -25.90
N GLU A 87 2.01 -9.00 -26.46
CA GLU A 87 1.25 -9.98 -25.67
C GLU A 87 2.14 -10.74 -24.67
N GLY A 88 3.30 -11.23 -25.12
CA GLY A 88 4.24 -11.95 -24.26
C GLY A 88 4.94 -11.02 -23.25
N SER A 89 5.34 -9.83 -23.69
CA SER A 89 6.05 -8.86 -22.84
C SER A 89 5.16 -8.35 -21.71
N ILE A 90 3.90 -8.00 -22.02
CA ILE A 90 2.92 -7.59 -21.02
C ILE A 90 2.65 -8.74 -20.05
N GLY A 91 2.50 -9.97 -20.57
CA GLY A 91 2.32 -11.16 -19.73
C GLY A 91 3.43 -11.34 -18.70
N ILE A 92 4.69 -11.20 -19.11
CA ILE A 92 5.85 -11.30 -18.22
C ILE A 92 5.85 -10.19 -17.16
N VAL A 93 5.60 -8.94 -17.57
CA VAL A 93 5.57 -7.80 -16.63
C VAL A 93 4.45 -7.95 -15.60
N VAL A 94 3.26 -8.36 -16.04
CA VAL A 94 2.12 -8.62 -15.15
C VAL A 94 2.44 -9.76 -14.19
N LEU A 95 3.04 -10.85 -14.67
CA LEU A 95 3.38 -12.00 -13.85
C LEU A 95 4.44 -11.66 -12.80
N LEU A 96 5.51 -10.94 -13.19
CA LEU A 96 6.53 -10.46 -12.25
C LEU A 96 5.93 -9.53 -11.19
N THR A 97 5.08 -8.59 -11.62
CA THR A 97 4.39 -7.67 -10.71
C THR A 97 3.47 -8.43 -9.76
N PHE A 98 2.78 -9.45 -10.24
CA PHE A 98 1.91 -10.30 -9.45
C PHE A 98 2.68 -11.14 -8.42
N ILE A 99 3.81 -11.73 -8.79
CA ILE A 99 4.69 -12.44 -7.85
C ILE A 99 5.17 -11.51 -6.75
N LEU A 100 5.67 -10.32 -7.12
CA LEU A 100 6.12 -9.31 -6.14
C LEU A 100 4.98 -8.84 -5.24
N PHE A 101 3.78 -8.69 -5.79
CA PHE A 101 2.59 -8.33 -5.03
C PHE A 101 2.21 -9.44 -4.05
N ILE A 102 2.29 -10.72 -4.45
CA ILE A 102 2.06 -11.84 -3.55
C ILE A 102 3.07 -11.82 -2.40
N ASP A 103 4.36 -11.70 -2.70
CA ASP A 103 5.42 -11.73 -1.69
C ASP A 103 5.29 -10.60 -0.68
N LYS A 104 5.15 -9.37 -1.16
CA LYS A 104 5.18 -8.17 -0.31
C LYS A 104 3.84 -7.78 0.30
N VAL A 105 2.72 -8.09 -0.36
CA VAL A 105 1.39 -7.67 0.11
C VAL A 105 0.62 -8.86 0.67
N LEU A 106 0.39 -9.90 -0.13
CA LEU A 106 -0.50 -10.99 0.29
C LEU A 106 0.10 -11.82 1.42
N LEU A 107 1.35 -12.27 1.31
CA LEU A 107 1.97 -13.10 2.35
C LEU A 107 2.08 -12.34 3.67
N GLN A 108 2.49 -11.08 3.62
CA GLN A 108 2.66 -10.27 4.82
C GLN A 108 1.31 -9.94 5.49
N TYR A 109 0.28 -9.65 4.69
CA TYR A 109 -1.08 -9.48 5.18
C TYR A 109 -1.66 -10.78 5.78
N PHE A 110 -1.47 -11.93 5.13
CA PHE A 110 -1.96 -13.21 5.65
C PHE A 110 -1.23 -13.62 6.94
N SER A 111 0.08 -13.38 7.02
CA SER A 111 0.87 -13.58 8.24
C SER A 111 0.34 -12.71 9.39
N PHE A 112 0.09 -11.43 9.13
CA PHE A 112 -0.58 -10.54 10.08
C PHE A 112 -1.93 -11.09 10.51
N LYS A 113 -2.81 -11.46 9.57
CA LYS A 113 -4.14 -12.00 9.86
C LYS A 113 -4.12 -13.30 10.69
N LEU A 114 -3.16 -14.19 10.46
CA LEU A 114 -3.01 -15.45 11.20
C LEU A 114 -2.60 -15.21 12.65
N LYS A 115 -1.72 -14.23 12.91
CA LYS A 115 -1.30 -13.84 14.26
C LYS A 115 -2.47 -13.41 15.15
N TYR A 116 -3.46 -12.71 14.59
CA TYR A 116 -4.68 -12.27 15.31
C TYR A 116 -5.81 -13.30 15.32
N LYS A 117 -5.65 -14.46 14.68
CA LYS A 117 -6.62 -15.58 14.77
C LYS A 117 -6.23 -16.59 15.85
N THR A 118 -4.97 -16.56 16.29
CA THR A 118 -4.40 -17.47 17.30
C THR A 118 -4.14 -16.81 18.66
N ALA A 119 -4.35 -15.50 18.77
CA ALA A 119 -4.47 -14.75 20.02
C ALA A 119 -5.95 -14.56 20.34
#